data_AF-A0A8S3A4F7-F1
#
_entry.id   AF-A0A8S3A4F7-F1
#
_cell.length_a   1.000
_cell.length_b   1.000
_cell.length_c   1.000
_cell.angle_alpha   90.00
_cell.angle_beta   90.00
_cell.angle_gamma   90.00
#
_symmetry.space_group_name_H-M   'P 1'
#
loop_
_entity.id
_entity.type
_entity.pdbx_description
1 polymer ?
#
loop_
_entity_poly.entity_id
_entity_poly.type
_entity_poly.pdbx_seq_one_letter_code
_entity_poly.pdbx_strand_id
1 'polypeptide(L)'
;MKSTIENYIHGCEKCSRFNINRKKPPGKLVPINPPQGILELVGMDFWDPTSQPSSTGNRYVLVITDYLSKFAVAKALPNNTARQEPKT
;
A
#
# COMPACT_ATOMS: atom_id res chain seq x y z
N MET A 1 31.92 24.51 -19.67
CA MET A 1 31.18 23.56 -20.54
C MET A 1 30.02 22.89 -19.83
N LYS A 2 30.22 22.23 -18.67
CA LYS A 2 29.16 21.54 -17.91
C LYS A 2 27.95 22.42 -17.57
N SER A 3 28.19 23.61 -17.01
CA SER A 3 27.13 24.56 -16.64
C SER A 3 26.30 25.04 -17.83
N THR A 4 26.92 25.22 -18.99
CA THR A 4 26.23 25.59 -20.24
C THR A 4 25.24 24.52 -20.69
N ILE A 5 25.64 23.24 -20.58
CA ILE A 5 24.80 22.09 -20.91
C ILE A 5 23.64 21.98 -19.92
N GLU A 6 23.91 22.16 -18.62
CA GLU A 6 22.87 22.17 -17.58
C GLU A 6 21.83 23.26 -17.83
N ASN A 7 22.26 24.49 -18.14
CA ASN A 7 21.36 25.60 -18.45
C ASN A 7 20.52 25.33 -19.70
N TYR A 8 21.11 24.75 -20.75
CA TYR A 8 20.37 24.36 -21.95
C TYR A 8 19.30 23.30 -21.65
N ILE A 9 19.64 22.28 -20.86
CA ILE A 9 18.70 21.22 -20.47
C ILE A 9 17.57 21.79 -19.60
N HIS A 10 17.89 22.70 -18.67
CA HIS A 10 16.88 23.38 -17.84
C HIS A 10 15.91 24.24 -18.64
N GLY A 11 16.37 24.87 -19.74
CA GLY A 11 15.51 25.62 -20.65
C GLY A 11 14.72 24.75 -21.66
N CYS A 12 15.07 23.47 -21.81
CA CYS A 12 14.42 22.58 -22.77
C CYS A 12 13.08 22.05 -22.23
N GLU A 13 11.97 22.52 -22.79
CA GLU A 13 10.62 22.11 -22.41
C GLU A 13 10.42 20.58 -22.53
N LYS A 14 10.91 19.96 -23.60
CA LYS A 14 10.82 18.51 -23.80
C LYS A 14 11.55 17.76 -22.69
N CYS A 15 12.76 18.18 -22.32
CA CYS A 15 13.52 17.56 -21.24
C CYS A 15 12.81 17.72 -19.90
N SER A 16 12.28 18.91 -19.60
CA SER A 16 11.56 19.17 -18.34
C SER A 16 10.32 18.29 -18.18
N ARG A 17 9.57 18.07 -19.27
CA ARG A 17 8.34 17.24 -19.25
C ARG A 17 8.62 15.74 -19.09
N PHE A 18 9.63 15.20 -19.78
CA PHE A 18 9.84 13.75 -19.86
C PHE A 18 10.96 13.22 -18.96
N ASN A 19 11.93 14.07 -18.59
CA ASN A 19 13.06 13.70 -17.73
C ASN A 19 12.93 14.34 -16.34
N ILE A 20 11.77 14.19 -15.72
CA ILE A 20 11.53 14.65 -14.36
C ILE A 20 12.51 13.99 -13.38
N ASN A 21 13.21 14.82 -12.59
CA ASN A 21 14.05 14.34 -11.51
C ASN A 21 13.17 13.73 -10.41
N ARG A 22 13.22 12.40 -10.26
CA ARG A 22 12.46 11.66 -9.25
C ARG A 22 13.15 11.62 -7.88
N LYS A 23 14.33 12.22 -7.73
CA LYS A 23 15.03 12.36 -6.44
C LYS A 23 14.32 13.41 -5.58
N LYS A 24 13.17 13.05 -5.04
CA LYS A 24 12.54 13.79 -3.95
C LYS A 24 13.23 13.37 -2.64
N PRO A 25 13.44 14.30 -1.69
CA PRO A 25 13.85 13.91 -0.36
C PRO A 25 12.78 12.96 0.22
N PRO A 26 13.18 11.93 0.99
CA PRO A 26 12.21 11.04 1.63
C PRO A 26 11.28 11.86 2.54
N GLY A 27 9.98 11.62 2.45
CA GLY A 27 9.01 12.20 3.37
C GLY A 27 9.26 11.71 4.80
N LYS A 28 8.89 12.51 5.80
CA LYS A 28 8.91 12.07 7.20
C LYS A 28 7.74 11.10 7.43
N LEU A 29 8.01 9.99 8.11
CA LEU A 29 6.96 9.10 8.59
C LEU A 29 6.17 9.84 9.69
N VAL A 30 4.84 9.80 9.60
CA VAL A 30 3.95 10.30 10.65
C VAL A 30 3.40 9.09 11.38
N PRO A 31 3.79 8.86 12.65
CA PRO A 31 3.28 7.74 13.42
C PRO A 31 1.79 7.94 13.72
N ILE A 32 1.06 6.83 13.79
CA ILE A 32 -0.33 6.80 14.23
C ILE A 32 -0.32 6.81 15.76
N ASN A 33 -1.08 7.72 16.37
CA ASN A 33 -1.24 7.74 17.83
C ASN A 33 -1.95 6.46 18.29
N PRO A 34 -1.50 5.82 19.39
CA PRO A 34 -2.17 4.65 19.91
C PRO A 34 -3.63 4.99 20.28
N PRO A 35 -4.61 4.16 19.88
CA PRO A 35 -5.97 4.29 20.37
C PRO A 35 -6.05 3.98 21.87
N GLN A 36 -7.15 4.38 22.53
CA GLN A 36 -7.33 4.23 23.98
C GLN A 36 -7.87 2.85 24.36
N GLY A 37 -8.56 2.20 23.43
CA GLY A 37 -9.22 0.91 23.60
C GLY A 37 -8.87 -0.11 22.53
N ILE A 38 -9.07 -1.37 22.88
CA ILE A 38 -8.94 -2.51 21.95
C ILE A 38 -10.05 -2.41 20.91
N LEU A 39 -9.72 -2.63 19.63
CA LEU A 39 -10.61 -2.56 18.47
C LEU A 39 -11.15 -1.17 18.11
N GLU A 40 -10.64 -0.09 18.72
CA GLU A 40 -10.98 1.29 18.31
C GLU A 40 -10.38 1.68 16.96
N LEU A 41 -9.24 1.11 16.61
CA LEU A 41 -8.60 1.28 15.32
C LEU A 41 -8.08 -0.05 14.80
N VAL A 42 -8.51 -0.44 13.61
CA VAL A 42 -8.07 -1.67 12.93
C VAL A 42 -7.41 -1.36 11.60
N GLY A 43 -6.34 -2.08 11.29
CA GLY A 43 -5.74 -2.12 9.97
C GLY A 43 -6.32 -3.29 9.21
N MET A 44 -6.80 -3.04 7.99
CA MET A 44 -7.30 -4.08 7.10
C MET A 44 -6.48 -4.06 5.82
N ASP A 45 -6.01 -5.23 5.40
CA ASP A 45 -5.31 -5.36 4.13
C ASP A 45 -5.56 -6.74 3.50
N PHE A 46 -5.41 -6.82 2.19
CA PHE A 46 -5.40 -8.08 1.47
C PHE A 46 -3.97 -8.48 1.17
N TRP A 47 -3.63 -9.71 1.53
CA TRP A 47 -2.52 -10.38 0.87
C TRP A 47 -2.93 -10.67 -0.58
N ASP A 48 -2.10 -10.19 -1.51
CA ASP A 48 -2.25 -10.32 -2.96
C ASP A 48 -2.52 -11.77 -3.40
N PRO A 49 -3.08 -11.96 -4.61
CA PRO A 49 -3.50 -13.28 -5.05
C PRO A 49 -2.31 -14.25 -5.05
N THR A 50 -2.46 -15.35 -4.31
CA THR A 50 -1.49 -16.44 -4.31
C THR A 50 -1.34 -17.00 -5.71
N SER A 51 -0.11 -17.35 -6.09
CA SER A 51 0.20 -17.90 -7.41
C SER A 51 -0.59 -19.19 -7.69
N GLN A 52 -0.99 -19.92 -6.64
CA GLN A 52 -1.85 -21.08 -6.72
C GLN A 52 -3.07 -20.90 -5.80
N PRO A 53 -4.30 -21.16 -6.27
CA PRO A 53 -5.47 -21.22 -5.41
C PRO A 53 -5.37 -22.41 -4.45
N SER A 54 -5.92 -22.25 -3.25
CA SER A 54 -6.15 -23.36 -2.33
C SER A 54 -7.13 -24.40 -2.92
N SER A 55 -7.23 -25.57 -2.27
CA SER A 55 -8.19 -26.63 -2.64
C SER A 55 -9.65 -26.17 -2.67
N THR A 56 -9.98 -25.10 -1.94
CA THR A 56 -11.32 -24.49 -1.88
C THR A 56 -11.47 -23.27 -2.78
N GLY A 57 -10.47 -22.97 -3.62
CA GLY A 57 -10.51 -21.86 -4.57
C GLY A 57 -10.13 -20.49 -3.98
N ASN A 58 -9.76 -20.42 -2.70
CA ASN A 58 -9.26 -19.19 -2.09
C ASN A 58 -7.91 -18.78 -2.68
N ARG A 59 -7.76 -17.49 -3.00
CA ARG A 59 -6.54 -16.88 -3.56
C ARG A 59 -6.03 -15.70 -2.74
N TYR A 60 -6.84 -15.15 -1.86
CA TYR A 60 -6.52 -13.96 -1.09
C TYR A 60 -6.58 -14.29 0.40
N VAL A 61 -5.86 -13.52 1.20
CA VAL A 61 -6.01 -13.53 2.66
C VAL A 61 -6.34 -12.13 3.12
N LEU A 62 -7.53 -11.93 3.70
CA LEU A 62 -7.86 -10.70 4.40
C LEU A 62 -7.24 -10.75 5.79
N VAL A 63 -6.42 -9.76 6.12
CA VAL A 63 -5.81 -9.60 7.44
C VAL A 63 -6.42 -8.38 8.11
N ILE A 64 -6.93 -8.56 9.32
CA ILE A 64 -7.47 -7.49 10.17
C ILE A 64 -6.65 -7.48 11.45
N THR A 65 -6.04 -6.33 11.77
CA THR A 65 -5.15 -6.19 12.93
C THR A 65 -5.62 -5.04 13.82
N ASP A 66 -5.83 -5.30 15.11
CA ASP A 66 -6.05 -4.27 16.11
C ASP A 66 -4.77 -3.47 16.37
N TYR A 67 -4.85 -2.14 16.32
CA TYR A 67 -3.68 -1.28 16.49
C TYR A 67 -3.15 -1.26 17.92
N LEU A 68 -3.99 -1.48 18.94
CA LEU A 68 -3.56 -1.44 20.34
C LEU A 68 -2.93 -2.77 20.78
N SER A 69 -3.71 -3.85 20.76
CA SER A 69 -3.29 -5.17 21.24
C SER A 69 -2.38 -5.92 20.28
N LYS A 70 -2.30 -5.47 19.03
CA LYS A 70 -1.64 -6.18 17.91
C LYS A 70 -2.26 -7.56 17.62
N PHE A 71 -3.47 -7.82 18.12
CA PHE A 71 -4.20 -9.02 17.78
C PHE A 71 -4.60 -9.00 16.30
N ALA A 72 -4.31 -10.08 15.57
CA ALA A 72 -4.55 -10.19 14.15
C ALA A 72 -5.43 -11.40 13.81
N VAL A 73 -6.38 -11.21 12.90
CA VAL A 73 -7.24 -12.24 12.33
C VAL A 73 -6.97 -12.32 10.84
N ALA A 74 -6.78 -13.54 10.33
CA ALA A 74 -6.58 -13.81 8.92
C ALA A 74 -7.71 -14.70 8.37
N LYS A 75 -8.26 -14.35 7.20
CA LYS A 75 -9.33 -15.11 6.54
C LYS A 75 -8.99 -15.37 5.07
N ALA A 76 -9.00 -16.64 4.66
CA ALA A 76 -8.82 -17.02 3.27
C ALA A 76 -10.09 -16.74 2.45
N LEU A 77 -9.95 -16.08 1.29
CA LEU A 77 -11.05 -15.63 0.42
C LEU A 77 -10.75 -15.92 -1.06
N PRO A 78 -11.77 -16.16 -1.91
CA PRO A 78 -11.56 -16.41 -3.35
C PRO A 78 -11.34 -15.14 -4.17
N ASN A 79 -11.74 -13.98 -3.68
CA ASN A 79 -11.54 -12.67 -4.31
C ASN A 79 -11.44 -11.55 -3.24
N ASN A 80 -11.08 -10.34 -3.66
CA ASN A 80 -10.93 -9.15 -2.81
C ASN A 80 -12.12 -8.17 -2.93
N THR A 81 -13.31 -8.67 -3.22
CA THR A 81 -14.51 -7.83 -3.35
C THR A 81 -15.27 -7.70 -2.03
N ALA A 82 -15.96 -6.57 -1.83
CA ALA A 82 -16.73 -6.31 -0.61
C ALA A 82 -17.88 -7.31 -0.37
N ARG A 83 -18.38 -7.96 -1.43
CA ARG A 83 -19.59 -8.80 -1.38
C ARG A 83 -19.20 -10.25 -1.08
N GLN A 84 -18.74 -10.50 0.14
CA GLN A 84 -18.50 -11.85 0.64
C GLN A 84 -19.06 -12.03 2.04
N GLU A 85 -20.38 -12.05 2.15
CA GLU A 85 -21.04 -12.56 3.34
C GLU A 85 -21.12 -14.09 3.24
N PRO A 86 -20.59 -14.84 4.23
CA PRO A 86 -21.14 -16.16 4.51
C PRO A 86 -22.53 -15.93 5.10
N LYS A 87 -23.58 -16.30 4.35
CA LYS A 87 -24.88 -16.60 4.96
C LYS A 87 -24.61 -17.61 6.08
N THR A 88 -24.81 -17.18 7.31
CA THR A 88 -24.87 -18.07 8.46
C THR A 88 -26.30 -18.57 8.59
#